data_AF-A0A8C5KR56-F1
#
_entry.id   AF-A0A8C5KR56-F1
#
_cell.length_a   1.000
_cell.length_b   1.000
_cell.length_c   1.000
_cell.angle_alpha   90.00
_cell.angle_beta   90.00
_cell.angle_gamma   90.00
#
_symmetry.space_group_name_H-M   'P 1'
#
loop_
_entity.id
_entity.type
_entity.pdbx_description
1 polymer ?
#
loop_
_entity_poly.entity_id
_entity_poly.type
_entity_poly.pdbx_seq_one_letter_code
_entity_poly.pdbx_strand_id
1 'polypeptide(L)'
;SYKSKWERPGSPGRFGILSTGQLRDLLQDEPKLDRIVRLSRKFQGLQLEREACLASNYALAKENLALRPRLEMGRTALAIKYQELREVAENCADKLQRLEDSMHRWSPHCALGWLQAELEEAEQEAEGQMEQLLLGEQSLEAFLPAFQRGRALAHLRRTQAEKLQELLRRRERSGQPAPTAAAAPPKPFPAAAVLPTGAARGPPPSVPRSLPPLDSRPVPPLKGSPGCPLGPAPLLSPRPSQPEPPHR
;
A
#
# COMPACT_ATOMS: atom_id res chain seq x y z
N SER A 1 -12.57 44.49 49.23
CA SER A 1 -11.72 44.25 50.40
C SER A 1 -10.36 43.77 49.92
N TYR A 2 -9.30 44.51 50.29
CA TYR A 2 -7.86 44.22 50.19
C TYR A 2 -7.28 43.83 48.81
N LYS A 3 -6.66 44.77 48.09
CA LYS A 3 -5.28 45.31 48.26
C LYS A 3 -4.18 44.34 47.80
N SER A 4 -3.50 44.80 46.74
CA SER A 4 -2.04 44.75 46.56
C SER A 4 -1.36 43.39 46.38
N LYS A 5 -1.11 43.00 45.12
CA LYS A 5 0.12 42.29 44.71
C LYS A 5 0.59 42.70 43.31
N TRP A 6 0.75 44.00 43.10
CA TRP A 6 1.78 44.49 42.18
C TRP A 6 3.03 44.74 43.01
N GLU A 7 3.69 43.65 43.44
CA GLU A 7 5.07 43.79 43.89
C GLU A 7 5.88 44.22 42.67
N ARG A 8 6.32 45.48 42.66
CA ARG A 8 7.43 45.91 41.85
C ARG A 8 8.70 45.33 42.48
N PRO A 9 9.45 44.40 41.87
CA PRO A 9 10.87 44.31 42.12
C PRO A 9 11.55 45.31 41.18
N GLY A 10 11.14 46.58 41.29
CA GLY A 10 11.81 47.68 40.64
C GLY A 10 12.65 48.34 41.70
N SER A 11 13.90 47.90 41.86
CA SER A 11 14.92 48.74 42.47
C SER A 11 14.76 50.15 41.87
N PRO A 12 14.79 51.24 42.66
CA PRO A 12 14.65 52.58 42.12
C PRO A 12 15.61 52.69 40.94
N GLY A 13 15.05 52.86 39.74
CA GLY A 13 15.82 52.82 38.51
C GLY A 13 16.99 53.78 38.70
N ARG A 14 18.22 53.33 38.44
CA ARG A 14 19.47 54.11 38.63
C ARG A 14 19.41 55.53 38.02
N PHE A 15 18.45 55.78 37.15
CA PHE A 15 18.14 57.05 36.51
C PHE A 15 17.43 58.08 37.40
N GLY A 16 16.84 57.70 38.54
CA GLY A 16 16.17 58.63 39.46
C GLY A 16 17.11 59.62 40.17
N ILE A 17 18.42 59.42 40.05
CA ILE A 17 19.48 60.24 40.66
C ILE A 17 20.00 61.29 39.66
N LEU A 18 19.61 61.20 38.38
CA LEU A 18 20.10 62.07 37.31
C LEU A 18 19.23 63.34 37.17
N SER A 19 19.87 64.47 36.88
CA SER A 19 19.15 65.74 36.59
C SER A 19 18.48 65.71 35.21
N THR A 20 17.52 66.61 34.97
CA THR A 20 16.79 66.66 33.68
C THR A 20 17.68 66.97 32.47
N GLY A 21 18.78 67.71 32.67
CA GLY A 21 19.80 67.91 31.63
C GLY A 21 20.55 66.62 31.33
N GLN A 22 21.02 65.92 32.37
CA GLN A 22 21.76 64.66 32.24
C GLN A 22 20.93 63.53 31.62
N LEU A 23 19.62 63.51 31.89
CA LEU A 23 18.70 62.57 31.25
C LEU A 23 18.51 62.86 29.76
N ARG A 24 18.49 64.13 29.35
CA ARG A 24 18.44 64.51 27.92
C ARG A 24 19.73 64.18 27.21
N ASP A 25 20.87 64.45 27.83
CA ASP A 25 22.18 64.12 27.27
C ASP A 25 22.32 62.60 27.12
N LEU A 26 21.90 61.82 28.13
CA LEU A 26 21.89 60.35 28.05
C LEU A 26 20.93 59.83 26.98
N LEU A 27 19.78 60.49 26.78
CA LEU A 27 18.83 60.13 25.73
C LEU A 27 19.37 60.40 24.32
N GLN A 28 20.26 61.39 24.16
CA GLN A 28 20.95 61.66 22.90
C GLN A 28 22.16 60.75 22.67
N ASP A 29 22.61 60.03 23.71
CA ASP A 29 23.79 59.17 23.71
C ASP A 29 23.40 57.69 23.57
N GLU A 30 22.86 57.35 22.39
CA GLU A 30 22.49 55.98 21.99
C GLU A 30 23.52 54.89 22.38
N PRO A 31 24.84 55.02 22.14
CA PRO A 31 25.79 53.97 22.53
C PRO A 31 25.85 53.73 24.04
N LYS A 32 25.58 54.76 24.87
CA LYS A 32 25.53 54.61 26.33
C LYS A 32 24.26 53.90 26.77
N LEU A 33 23.11 54.22 26.15
CA LEU A 33 21.86 53.49 26.39
C LEU A 33 21.98 52.02 26.00
N ASP A 34 22.56 51.74 24.82
CA ASP A 34 22.79 50.39 24.31
C ASP A 34 23.64 49.57 25.29
N ARG A 35 24.69 50.18 25.85
CA ARG A 35 25.52 49.55 26.88
C ARG A 35 24.74 49.27 28.16
N ILE A 36 23.88 50.19 28.61
CA ILE A 36 23.05 49.99 29.80
C ILE A 36 22.03 48.85 29.57
N VAL A 37 21.42 48.77 28.39
CA VAL A 37 20.49 47.69 28.02
C VAL A 37 21.22 46.34 28.00
N ARG A 38 22.40 46.25 27.38
CA ARG A 38 23.22 45.02 27.34
C ARG A 38 23.65 44.53 28.72
N LEU A 39 23.88 45.46 29.66
CA LEU A 39 24.23 45.15 31.04
C LEU A 39 23.00 44.85 31.92
N SER A 40 21.78 45.05 31.40
CA SER A 40 20.57 44.75 32.15
C SER A 40 20.41 43.25 32.35
N ARG A 41 20.03 42.84 33.58
CA ARG A 41 19.81 41.43 33.93
C ARG A 41 18.78 40.74 33.04
N LYS A 42 17.74 41.49 32.63
CA LYS A 42 16.70 40.99 31.72
C LYS A 42 17.28 40.67 30.34
N PHE A 43 18.08 41.58 29.77
CA PHE A 43 18.71 41.34 28.48
C PHE A 43 19.70 40.18 28.53
N GLN A 44 20.54 40.11 29.57
CA GLN A 44 21.48 38.99 29.76
C GLN A 44 20.77 37.65 29.91
N GLY A 45 19.67 37.59 30.68
CA GLY A 45 18.85 36.38 30.80
C GLY A 45 18.31 35.90 29.45
N LEU A 46 17.76 36.81 28.64
CA LEU A 46 17.28 36.48 27.29
C LEU A 46 18.41 36.03 26.35
N GLN A 47 19.62 36.59 26.48
CA GLN A 47 20.77 36.12 25.69
C GLN A 47 21.17 34.70 26.08
N LEU A 48 21.21 34.37 27.38
CA LEU A 48 21.50 33.02 27.84
C LEU A 48 20.44 32.01 27.39
N GLU A 49 19.16 32.36 27.46
CA GLU A 49 18.06 31.53 26.95
C GLU A 49 18.19 31.29 25.44
N ARG A 50 18.54 32.34 24.68
CA ARG A 50 18.82 32.23 23.25
C ARG A 50 19.99 31.30 22.97
N GLU A 51 21.10 31.44 23.67
CA GLU A 51 22.29 30.58 23.51
C GLU A 51 21.98 29.13 23.86
N ALA A 52 21.24 28.88 24.95
CA ALA A 52 20.80 27.54 25.33
C ALA A 52 19.88 26.92 24.26
N CYS A 53 18.95 27.70 23.72
CA CYS A 53 18.07 27.26 22.63
C CYS A 53 18.86 26.94 21.35
N LEU A 54 19.82 27.79 20.97
CA LEU A 54 20.69 27.57 19.81
C LEU A 54 21.56 26.32 19.99
N ALA A 55 22.15 26.12 21.17
CA ALA A 55 22.95 24.94 21.48
C ALA A 55 22.12 23.66 21.42
N SER A 56 20.91 23.68 21.97
CA SER A 56 19.96 22.56 21.91
C SER A 56 19.53 22.26 20.47
N ASN A 57 19.15 23.28 19.70
CA ASN A 57 18.78 23.12 18.29
C ASN A 57 19.94 22.55 17.47
N TYR A 58 21.17 23.04 17.69
CA TYR A 58 22.36 22.53 17.04
C TYR A 58 22.62 21.06 17.37
N ALA A 59 22.52 20.65 18.63
CA ALA A 59 22.69 19.26 19.05
C ALA A 59 21.65 18.35 18.37
N LEU A 60 20.38 18.74 18.38
CA LEU A 60 19.30 18.00 17.70
C LEU A 60 19.50 17.94 16.19
N ALA A 61 19.92 19.03 15.56
CA ALA A 61 20.20 19.07 14.13
C ALA A 61 21.34 18.10 13.79
N LYS A 62 22.41 18.09 14.58
CA LYS A 62 23.54 17.19 14.41
C LYS A 62 23.13 15.72 14.54
N GLU A 63 22.35 15.38 15.57
CA GLU A 63 21.82 14.02 15.76
C GLU A 63 20.89 13.60 14.62
N ASN A 64 19.95 14.45 14.23
CA ASN A 64 19.04 14.20 13.11
C ASN A 64 19.79 13.96 11.80
N LEU A 65 20.82 14.77 11.52
CA LEU A 65 21.67 14.60 10.34
C LEU A 65 22.47 13.28 10.40
N ALA A 66 22.96 12.90 11.58
CA ALA A 66 23.67 11.63 11.76
C ALA A 66 22.77 10.40 11.52
N LEU A 67 21.45 10.51 11.75
CA LEU A 67 20.50 9.43 11.50
C LEU A 67 20.11 9.25 10.03
N ARG A 68 20.20 10.31 9.21
CA ARG A 68 19.84 10.28 7.77
C ARG A 68 20.43 9.10 7.00
N PRO A 69 21.75 8.83 7.01
CA PRO A 69 22.32 7.74 6.22
C PRO A 69 21.74 6.36 6.61
N ARG A 70 21.50 6.12 7.91
CA ARG A 70 20.90 4.87 8.39
C ARG A 70 19.45 4.74 7.93
N LEU A 71 18.68 5.82 7.96
CA LEU A 71 17.29 5.82 7.50
C LEU A 71 17.20 5.63 5.99
N GLU A 72 18.06 6.30 5.23
CA GLU A 72 18.13 6.17 3.77
C GLU A 72 18.51 4.74 3.36
N MET A 73 19.51 4.15 4.00
CA MET A 73 19.90 2.76 3.80
C MET A 73 18.77 1.78 4.20
N GLY A 74 18.07 2.04 5.31
CA GLY A 74 16.92 1.24 5.71
C GLY A 74 15.78 1.33 4.69
N ARG A 75 15.51 2.52 4.15
CA ARG A 75 14.49 2.75 3.12
C ARG A 75 14.84 2.01 1.82
N THR A 76 16.10 2.06 1.38
CA THR A 76 16.52 1.36 0.15
C THR A 76 16.50 -0.16 0.33
N ALA A 77 17.00 -0.68 1.46
CA ALA A 77 16.96 -2.10 1.76
C ALA A 77 15.51 -2.63 1.81
N LEU A 78 14.60 -1.86 2.42
CA LEU A 78 13.18 -2.19 2.47
C LEU A 78 12.56 -2.19 1.06
N ALA A 79 12.86 -1.19 0.23
CA ALA A 79 12.38 -1.13 -1.15
C ALA A 79 12.84 -2.35 -1.97
N ILE A 80 14.10 -2.77 -1.81
CA ILE A 80 14.64 -3.98 -2.44
C ILE A 80 13.84 -5.21 -1.99
N LYS A 81 13.58 -5.37 -0.68
CA LYS A 81 12.79 -6.50 -0.17
C LYS A 81 11.34 -6.52 -0.66
N TYR A 82 10.70 -5.37 -0.78
CA TYR A 82 9.37 -5.31 -1.41
C TYR A 82 9.40 -5.66 -2.88
N GLN A 83 10.46 -5.27 -3.60
CA GLN A 83 10.62 -5.62 -5.00
C GLN A 83 10.84 -7.14 -5.18
N GLU A 84 11.75 -7.74 -4.40
CA GLU A 84 11.96 -9.20 -4.38
C GLU A 84 10.65 -9.95 -4.07
N LEU A 85 9.88 -9.50 -3.08
CA LEU A 85 8.60 -10.10 -2.72
C LEU A 85 7.60 -10.02 -3.88
N ARG A 86 7.52 -8.87 -4.55
CA ARG A 86 6.64 -8.69 -5.72
C ARG A 86 7.01 -9.66 -6.83
N GLU A 87 8.29 -9.75 -7.17
CA GLU A 87 8.78 -10.65 -8.22
C GLU A 87 8.47 -12.12 -7.89
N VAL A 88 8.66 -12.53 -6.64
CA VAL A 88 8.30 -13.90 -6.22
C VAL A 88 6.80 -14.13 -6.27
N ALA A 89 5.98 -13.15 -5.83
CA ALA A 89 4.53 -13.26 -5.86
C ALA A 89 3.99 -13.35 -7.30
N GLU A 90 4.49 -12.52 -8.21
CA GLU A 90 4.16 -12.57 -9.65
C GLU A 90 4.58 -13.92 -10.25
N ASN A 91 5.80 -14.37 -9.98
CA ASN A 91 6.27 -15.69 -10.44
C ASN A 91 5.42 -16.85 -9.89
N CYS A 92 4.93 -16.74 -8.65
CA CYS A 92 4.03 -17.73 -8.07
C CYS A 92 2.66 -17.70 -8.76
N ALA A 93 2.09 -16.51 -9.00
CA ALA A 93 0.84 -16.35 -9.71
C ALA A 93 0.93 -16.92 -11.14
N ASP A 94 2.00 -16.62 -11.87
CA ASP A 94 2.25 -17.16 -13.21
C ASP A 94 2.33 -18.69 -13.22
N LYS A 95 3.02 -19.28 -12.23
CA LYS A 95 3.12 -20.75 -12.10
C LYS A 95 1.77 -21.37 -11.78
N LEU A 96 0.98 -20.75 -10.91
CA LEU A 96 -0.37 -21.21 -10.59
C LEU A 96 -1.27 -21.15 -11.82
N GLN A 97 -1.26 -20.05 -12.57
CA GLN A 97 -2.02 -19.91 -13.81
C GLN A 97 -1.64 -20.99 -14.82
N ARG A 98 -0.33 -21.23 -15.06
CA ARG A 98 0.14 -22.28 -15.97
C ARG A 98 -0.30 -23.68 -15.53
N LEU A 99 -0.30 -23.94 -14.22
CA LEU A 99 -0.79 -25.20 -13.67
C LEU A 99 -2.29 -25.33 -13.87
N GLU A 100 -3.07 -24.29 -13.60
CA GLU A 100 -4.53 -24.27 -13.81
C GLU A 100 -4.89 -24.50 -15.28
N ASP A 101 -4.22 -23.80 -16.20
CA ASP A 101 -4.41 -23.98 -17.64
C ASP A 101 -4.08 -25.41 -18.08
N SER A 102 -2.97 -25.97 -17.56
CA SER A 102 -2.56 -27.34 -17.85
C SER A 102 -3.57 -28.35 -17.29
N MET A 103 -3.99 -28.18 -16.04
CA MET A 103 -4.99 -29.01 -15.38
C MET A 103 -6.34 -28.95 -16.08
N HIS A 104 -6.73 -27.78 -16.58
CA HIS A 104 -7.93 -27.60 -17.36
C HIS A 104 -7.82 -28.33 -18.71
N ARG A 105 -6.75 -28.08 -19.48
CA ARG A 105 -6.52 -28.72 -20.79
C ARG A 105 -6.52 -30.25 -20.72
N TRP A 106 -5.90 -30.80 -19.67
CA TRP A 106 -5.83 -32.25 -19.44
C TRP A 106 -6.96 -32.77 -18.55
N SER A 107 -7.99 -31.96 -18.29
CA SER A 107 -9.15 -32.40 -17.54
C SER A 107 -9.94 -33.44 -18.33
N PRO A 108 -10.57 -34.42 -17.66
CA PRO A 108 -11.37 -35.44 -18.34
C PRO A 108 -12.60 -34.84 -19.04
N HIS A 109 -13.08 -33.67 -18.61
CA HIS A 109 -14.14 -32.93 -19.29
C HIS A 109 -13.66 -32.34 -20.63
N CYS A 110 -12.47 -31.72 -20.65
CA CYS A 110 -11.86 -31.28 -21.91
C CYS A 110 -11.58 -32.47 -22.84
N ALA A 111 -11.02 -33.57 -22.33
CA ALA A 111 -10.82 -34.82 -23.08
C ALA A 111 -12.11 -35.34 -23.73
N LEU A 112 -13.24 -35.26 -23.03
CA LEU A 112 -14.54 -35.63 -23.59
C LEU A 112 -14.95 -34.70 -24.74
N GLY A 113 -14.75 -33.39 -24.61
CA GLY A 113 -15.02 -32.43 -25.68
C GLY A 113 -14.17 -32.69 -26.92
N TRP A 114 -12.87 -32.99 -26.75
CA TRP A 114 -11.99 -33.37 -27.87
C TRP A 114 -12.50 -34.63 -28.58
N LEU A 115 -12.88 -35.67 -27.82
CA LEU A 115 -13.44 -36.90 -28.39
C LEU A 115 -14.75 -36.68 -29.15
N GLN A 116 -15.59 -35.74 -28.69
CA GLN A 116 -16.83 -35.38 -29.38
C GLN A 116 -16.55 -34.66 -30.69
N ALA A 117 -15.62 -33.71 -30.71
CA ALA A 117 -15.20 -33.04 -31.96
C ALA A 117 -14.58 -34.03 -32.95
N GLU A 118 -13.69 -34.92 -32.49
CA GLU A 118 -13.10 -35.97 -33.34
C GLU A 118 -14.15 -36.98 -33.85
N LEU A 119 -15.23 -37.21 -33.09
CA LEU A 119 -16.36 -38.03 -33.55
C LEU A 119 -17.12 -37.31 -34.66
N GLU A 120 -17.49 -36.04 -34.46
CA GLU A 120 -18.20 -35.23 -35.45
C GLU A 120 -17.42 -35.14 -36.76
N GLU A 121 -16.10 -34.89 -36.70
CA GLU A 121 -15.21 -34.90 -37.86
C GLU A 121 -15.21 -36.27 -38.58
N ALA A 122 -15.07 -37.38 -37.84
CA ALA A 122 -15.09 -38.72 -38.44
C ALA A 122 -16.45 -39.07 -39.08
N GLU A 123 -17.56 -38.54 -38.54
CA GLU A 123 -18.89 -38.70 -39.12
C GLU A 123 -19.05 -37.86 -40.40
N GLN A 124 -18.61 -36.60 -40.38
CA GLN A 124 -18.61 -35.73 -41.55
C GLN A 124 -17.73 -36.28 -42.67
N GLU A 125 -16.53 -36.80 -42.36
CA GLU A 125 -15.67 -37.45 -43.36
C GLU A 125 -16.35 -38.66 -44.01
N ALA A 126 -17.05 -39.47 -43.22
CA ALA A 126 -17.78 -40.63 -43.73
C ALA A 126 -19.00 -40.22 -44.59
N GLU A 127 -19.68 -39.13 -44.23
CA GLU A 127 -20.75 -38.53 -45.03
C GLU A 127 -20.20 -37.98 -46.35
N GLY A 128 -19.10 -37.24 -46.32
CA GLY A 128 -18.43 -36.74 -47.52
C GLY A 128 -17.97 -37.85 -48.47
N GLN A 129 -17.45 -38.97 -47.93
CA GLN A 129 -17.13 -40.15 -48.74
C GLN A 129 -18.38 -40.76 -49.41
N MET A 130 -19.52 -40.78 -48.71
CA MET A 130 -20.79 -41.25 -49.28
C MET A 130 -21.27 -40.33 -50.40
N GLU A 131 -21.19 -39.01 -50.20
CA GLU A 131 -21.56 -38.02 -51.21
C GLU A 131 -20.71 -38.15 -52.47
N GLN A 132 -19.39 -38.30 -52.34
CA GLN A 132 -18.47 -38.52 -53.46
C GLN A 132 -18.82 -39.78 -54.26
N LEU A 133 -19.21 -40.87 -53.60
CA LEU A 133 -19.68 -42.08 -54.28
C LEU A 133 -20.98 -41.80 -55.06
N LEU A 134 -21.95 -41.12 -54.44
CA LEU A 134 -23.25 -40.81 -55.07
C LEU A 134 -23.11 -39.89 -56.28
N LEU A 135 -22.14 -38.97 -56.27
CA LEU A 135 -21.78 -38.10 -57.39
C LEU A 135 -20.96 -38.83 -58.47
N GLY A 136 -20.51 -40.06 -58.21
CA GLY A 136 -19.67 -40.83 -59.12
C GLY A 136 -18.21 -40.35 -59.17
N GLU A 137 -17.77 -39.52 -58.23
CA GLU A 137 -16.39 -39.01 -58.12
C GLU A 137 -15.42 -40.06 -57.58
N GLN A 138 -15.94 -41.10 -56.93
CA GLN A 138 -15.16 -42.21 -56.37
C GLN A 138 -15.71 -43.57 -56.82
N SER A 139 -14.83 -44.51 -57.15
CA SER A 139 -15.23 -45.88 -57.48
C SER A 139 -15.61 -46.67 -56.24
N LEU A 140 -16.49 -47.67 -56.40
CA LEU A 140 -16.93 -48.53 -55.30
C LEU A 140 -15.76 -49.24 -54.61
N GLU A 141 -14.78 -49.71 -55.39
CA GLU A 141 -13.58 -50.41 -54.90
C GLU A 141 -12.70 -49.52 -54.02
N ALA A 142 -12.64 -48.22 -54.30
CA ALA A 142 -11.91 -47.24 -53.48
C ALA A 142 -12.73 -46.79 -52.25
N PHE A 143 -14.03 -46.60 -52.44
CA PHE A 143 -14.97 -46.16 -51.41
C PHE A 143 -15.12 -47.15 -50.26
N LEU A 144 -15.44 -48.41 -50.57
CA LEU A 144 -15.77 -49.41 -49.55
C LEU A 144 -14.72 -49.51 -48.43
N PRO A 145 -13.42 -49.67 -48.71
CA PRO A 145 -12.43 -49.75 -47.64
C PRO A 145 -12.24 -48.42 -46.90
N ALA A 146 -12.39 -47.27 -47.55
CA ALA A 146 -12.28 -45.96 -46.90
C ALA A 146 -13.46 -45.72 -45.95
N PHE A 147 -14.68 -45.94 -46.43
CA PHE A 147 -15.91 -45.75 -45.66
C PHE A 147 -16.01 -46.72 -44.48
N GLN A 148 -15.64 -47.98 -44.66
CA GLN A 148 -15.60 -48.94 -43.55
C GLN A 148 -14.61 -48.51 -42.47
N ARG A 149 -13.44 -48.01 -42.85
CA ARG A 149 -12.46 -47.45 -41.88
C ARG A 149 -13.01 -46.22 -41.17
N GLY A 150 -13.59 -45.26 -41.90
CA GLY A 150 -14.19 -44.05 -41.33
C GLY A 150 -15.32 -44.37 -40.34
N ARG A 151 -16.24 -45.26 -40.73
CA ARG A 151 -17.32 -45.75 -39.87
C ARG A 151 -16.80 -46.47 -38.64
N ALA A 152 -15.80 -47.34 -38.79
CA ALA A 152 -15.19 -48.03 -37.65
C ALA A 152 -14.54 -47.03 -36.67
N LEU A 153 -13.87 -45.99 -37.18
CA LEU A 153 -13.30 -44.93 -36.36
C LEU A 153 -14.39 -44.14 -35.62
N ALA A 154 -15.45 -43.71 -36.30
CA ALA A 154 -16.57 -43.02 -35.68
C ALA A 154 -17.21 -43.85 -34.55
N HIS A 155 -17.47 -45.15 -34.79
CA HIS A 155 -18.01 -46.04 -33.76
C HIS A 155 -17.06 -46.20 -32.55
N LEU A 156 -15.76 -46.29 -32.80
CA LEU A 156 -14.75 -46.34 -31.74
C LEU A 156 -14.77 -45.06 -30.90
N ARG A 157 -14.74 -43.88 -31.52
CA ARG A 157 -14.77 -42.58 -30.83
C ARG A 157 -16.06 -42.37 -30.05
N ARG A 158 -17.22 -42.75 -30.62
CA ARG A 158 -18.52 -42.74 -29.92
C ARG A 158 -18.47 -43.59 -28.65
N THR A 159 -17.97 -44.82 -28.76
CA THR A 159 -17.85 -45.73 -27.61
C THR A 159 -16.90 -45.14 -26.55
N GLN A 160 -15.77 -44.57 -26.96
CA GLN A 160 -14.83 -43.93 -26.04
C GLN A 160 -15.47 -42.73 -25.31
N ALA A 161 -16.20 -41.87 -26.04
CA ALA A 161 -16.90 -40.72 -25.47
C ALA A 161 -17.98 -41.17 -24.46
N GLU A 162 -18.81 -42.15 -24.80
CA GLU A 162 -19.84 -42.70 -23.92
C GLU A 162 -19.23 -43.29 -22.64
N LYS A 163 -18.13 -44.04 -22.76
CA LYS A 163 -17.44 -44.64 -21.59
C LYS A 163 -16.85 -43.57 -20.69
N LEU A 164 -16.18 -42.55 -21.25
CA LEU A 164 -15.64 -41.45 -20.46
C LEU A 164 -16.76 -40.65 -19.78
N GLN A 165 -17.86 -40.39 -20.48
CA GLN A 165 -19.03 -39.70 -19.93
C GLN A 165 -19.66 -40.50 -18.77
N GLU A 166 -19.77 -41.82 -18.89
CA GLU A 166 -20.27 -42.68 -17.82
C GLU A 166 -19.33 -42.68 -16.60
N LEU A 167 -18.01 -42.71 -16.81
CA LEU A 167 -17.04 -42.61 -15.71
C LEU A 167 -17.14 -41.27 -14.97
N LEU A 168 -17.33 -40.17 -15.70
CA LEU A 168 -17.56 -38.84 -15.12
C LEU A 168 -18.82 -38.81 -14.26
N ARG A 169 -19.95 -39.31 -14.80
CA ARG A 169 -21.22 -39.41 -14.04
C ARG A 169 -21.08 -40.29 -12.79
N ARG A 170 -20.35 -41.40 -12.87
CA ARG A 170 -20.09 -42.27 -11.70
C ARG A 170 -19.28 -41.56 -10.62
N ARG A 171 -18.28 -40.77 -11.03
CA ARG A 171 -17.48 -39.96 -10.11
C ARG A 171 -18.33 -38.91 -9.40
N GLU A 172 -19.22 -38.23 -10.13
CA GLU A 172 -20.14 -37.24 -9.55
C GLU A 172 -21.07 -37.87 -8.50
N ARG A 173 -21.65 -39.04 -8.81
CA ARG A 173 -22.53 -39.78 -7.88
C ARG A 173 -21.81 -40.29 -6.63
N SER A 174 -20.53 -40.67 -6.74
CA SER A 174 -19.72 -41.14 -5.60
C SER A 174 -19.12 -40.00 -4.78
N GLY A 175 -19.04 -38.80 -5.34
CA GLY A 175 -18.54 -37.59 -4.67
C GLY A 175 -19.61 -36.78 -3.94
N GLN A 176 -20.91 -37.11 -4.05
CA GLN A 176 -21.94 -36.45 -3.26
C GLN A 176 -21.80 -36.85 -1.78
N PRO A 177 -21.54 -35.90 -0.85
CA PRO A 177 -21.75 -36.19 0.56
C PRO A 177 -23.23 -36.52 0.73
N ALA A 178 -23.52 -37.62 1.44
CA ALA A 178 -24.87 -37.95 1.86
C ALA A 178 -25.54 -36.69 2.44
N PRO A 179 -26.84 -36.45 2.18
CA PRO A 179 -27.53 -35.33 2.79
C PRO A 179 -27.46 -35.51 4.30
N THR A 180 -26.55 -34.78 4.95
CA THR A 180 -26.53 -34.62 6.39
C THR A 180 -27.88 -34.06 6.77
N ALA A 181 -28.71 -34.91 7.36
CA ALA A 181 -29.92 -34.52 8.05
C ALA A 181 -29.60 -33.31 8.94
N ALA A 182 -30.30 -32.21 8.68
CA ALA A 182 -30.39 -31.00 9.48
C ALA A 182 -29.31 -30.82 10.56
N ALA A 183 -28.17 -30.23 10.19
CA ALA A 183 -27.28 -29.64 11.16
C ALA A 183 -28.04 -28.50 11.89
N ALA A 184 -28.43 -28.77 13.13
CA ALA A 184 -28.95 -27.77 14.04
C ALA A 184 -27.94 -26.61 14.17
N PRO A 185 -28.40 -25.35 14.31
CA PRO A 185 -27.50 -24.22 14.47
C PRO A 185 -26.65 -24.38 15.75
N PRO A 186 -25.36 -23.98 15.74
CA PRO A 186 -24.52 -24.09 16.92
C PRO A 186 -25.06 -23.16 18.01
N LYS A 187 -25.36 -23.73 19.19
CA LYS A 187 -25.72 -22.96 20.38
C LYS A 187 -24.54 -22.07 20.78
N PRO A 188 -24.75 -20.77 21.07
CA PRO A 188 -23.70 -19.93 21.63
C PRO A 188 -23.35 -20.43 23.04
N PHE A 189 -22.07 -20.71 23.28
CA PHE A 189 -21.55 -21.01 24.61
C PHE A 189 -21.71 -19.78 25.52
N PRO A 190 -22.13 -19.93 26.80
CA PRO A 190 -22.16 -18.82 27.73
C PRO A 190 -20.73 -18.48 28.20
N ALA A 191 -20.44 -17.19 28.29
CA ALA A 191 -19.19 -16.66 28.83
C ALA A 191 -18.98 -17.17 30.26
N ALA A 192 -17.89 -17.91 30.49
CA ALA A 192 -17.50 -18.36 31.80
C ALA A 192 -16.95 -17.20 32.63
N ALA A 193 -17.40 -17.16 33.87
CA ALA A 193 -17.21 -16.10 34.84
C ALA A 193 -15.75 -15.85 35.21
N VAL A 194 -15.47 -14.57 35.45
CA VAL A 194 -14.29 -14.04 36.13
C VAL A 194 -14.23 -14.55 37.57
N LEU A 195 -13.07 -15.05 38.00
CA LEU A 195 -12.68 -15.10 39.42
C LEU A 195 -11.28 -14.49 39.60
N PRO A 196 -11.04 -13.70 40.67
CA PRO A 196 -9.79 -12.98 40.86
C PRO A 196 -8.83 -13.75 41.78
N THR A 197 -7.54 -13.84 41.43
CA THR A 197 -6.50 -14.08 42.43
C THR A 197 -5.15 -13.49 42.02
N GLY A 198 -4.72 -12.48 42.79
CA GLY A 198 -3.36 -12.25 43.29
C GLY A 198 -2.13 -12.37 42.36
N ALA A 199 -1.59 -11.19 42.02
CA ALA A 199 -0.16 -10.83 42.08
C ALA A 199 0.89 -11.66 41.29
N ALA A 200 1.36 -11.11 40.17
CA ALA A 200 2.78 -10.82 39.94
C ALA A 200 2.97 -10.00 38.65
N ARG A 201 3.89 -9.05 38.72
CA ARG A 201 4.13 -7.94 37.79
C ARG A 201 5.11 -8.37 36.70
N GLY A 202 4.66 -8.42 35.44
CA GLY A 202 5.52 -8.55 34.25
C GLY A 202 4.79 -7.99 33.01
N PRO A 203 5.46 -7.22 32.13
CA PRO A 203 4.82 -6.68 30.94
C PRO A 203 4.55 -7.81 29.91
N PRO A 204 3.41 -7.80 29.21
CA PRO A 204 3.06 -8.85 28.25
C PRO A 204 3.89 -8.76 26.95
N PRO A 205 4.10 -9.88 26.23
CA PRO A 205 4.84 -9.90 24.98
C PRO A 205 4.08 -9.16 23.87
N SER A 206 4.82 -8.35 23.11
CA SER A 206 4.31 -7.54 22.01
C SER A 206 3.81 -8.43 20.86
N VAL A 207 2.55 -8.23 20.48
CA VAL A 207 1.92 -8.82 19.30
C VAL A 207 2.64 -8.33 18.03
N PRO A 208 2.90 -9.17 17.01
CA PRO A 208 3.56 -8.72 15.79
C PRO A 208 2.72 -7.66 15.10
N ARG A 209 3.35 -6.52 14.84
CA ARG A 209 2.77 -5.35 14.17
C ARG A 209 2.36 -5.75 12.76
N SER A 210 1.06 -5.74 12.50
CA SER A 210 0.46 -5.96 11.19
C SER A 210 1.15 -5.08 10.15
N LEU A 211 1.70 -5.68 9.09
CA LEU A 211 2.21 -4.94 7.93
C LEU A 211 1.06 -4.14 7.31
N PRO A 212 1.27 -2.89 6.90
CA PRO A 212 0.23 -2.12 6.24
C PRO A 212 -0.13 -2.76 4.88
N PRO A 213 -1.41 -2.74 4.48
CA PRO A 213 -1.84 -3.23 3.17
C PRO A 213 -1.11 -2.50 2.04
N LEU A 214 -0.72 -3.25 1.02
CA LEU A 214 -0.18 -2.73 -0.24
C LEU A 214 -1.31 -2.10 -1.05
N ASP A 215 -1.68 -0.85 -0.74
CA ASP A 215 -2.49 -0.04 -1.64
C ASP A 215 -2.06 1.43 -1.59
N SER A 216 -0.97 1.70 -2.30
CA SER A 216 -0.48 3.06 -2.54
C SER A 216 -1.28 3.70 -3.67
N ARG A 217 -2.46 4.23 -3.37
CA ARG A 217 -3.06 5.31 -4.20
C ARG A 217 -2.68 6.67 -3.59
N PRO A 218 -2.23 7.66 -4.38
CA PRO A 218 -1.94 8.99 -3.84
C PRO A 218 -3.23 9.65 -3.38
N VAL A 219 -3.36 9.95 -2.09
CA VAL A 219 -4.45 10.77 -1.55
C VAL A 219 -4.14 12.24 -1.89
N PRO A 220 -5.04 12.99 -2.55
CA PRO A 220 -4.83 14.41 -2.80
C PRO A 220 -5.00 15.20 -1.49
N PRO A 221 -4.28 16.32 -1.29
CA PRO A 221 -4.40 17.10 -0.07
C PRO A 221 -5.78 17.80 -0.01
N LEU A 222 -6.52 17.57 1.08
CA LEU A 222 -7.72 18.33 1.39
C LEU A 222 -7.37 19.82 1.54
N LYS A 223 -8.02 20.67 0.75
CA LYS A 223 -8.05 22.12 0.94
C LYS A 223 -8.83 22.44 2.22
N GLY A 224 -8.18 23.08 3.19
CA GLY A 224 -8.82 23.78 4.30
C GLY A 224 -8.33 25.22 4.37
N SER A 225 -9.26 26.17 4.45
CA SER A 225 -9.07 27.59 4.79
C SER A 225 -10.11 27.96 5.86
N PRO A 226 -10.03 29.11 6.57
CA PRO A 226 -8.85 29.87 7.03
C PRO A 226 -8.91 30.16 8.55
N GLY A 227 -7.76 30.38 9.20
CA GLY A 227 -7.67 30.85 10.59
C GLY A 227 -6.23 31.19 10.98
N CYS A 228 -5.90 32.48 10.93
CA CYS A 228 -4.59 33.13 11.13
C CYS A 228 -3.94 32.94 12.53
N PRO A 229 -2.75 33.52 12.85
CA PRO A 229 -1.57 33.88 12.04
C PRO A 229 -0.22 33.40 12.69
N LEU A 230 0.90 33.74 12.02
CA LEU A 230 2.30 33.86 12.47
C LEU A 230 3.31 32.81 11.97
N GLY A 231 4.12 33.29 11.01
CA GLY A 231 5.44 32.79 10.64
C GLY A 231 5.65 32.77 9.12
N PRO A 232 6.90 32.79 8.63
CA PRO A 232 7.94 33.82 8.73
C PRO A 232 8.10 34.59 7.39
N ALA A 233 8.89 35.67 7.40
CA ALA A 233 9.12 36.53 6.22
C ALA A 233 9.66 35.77 4.99
N PRO A 234 9.23 36.10 3.75
CA PRO A 234 9.81 35.52 2.55
C PRO A 234 11.15 36.17 2.23
N LEU A 235 12.14 35.31 2.00
CA LEU A 235 13.41 35.66 1.38
C LEU A 235 13.15 36.28 -0.01
N LEU A 236 13.74 37.45 -0.24
CA LEU A 236 13.77 38.12 -1.53
C LEU A 236 14.42 37.20 -2.58
N SER A 237 13.64 36.75 -3.56
CA SER A 237 14.16 36.22 -4.82
C SER A 237 14.44 37.37 -5.78
N PRO A 238 15.50 37.32 -6.62
CA PRO A 238 15.82 38.39 -7.56
C PRO A 238 14.78 38.44 -8.69
N ARG A 239 14.33 39.65 -9.01
CA ARG A 239 13.39 39.95 -10.10
C ARG A 239 14.04 39.65 -11.47
N PRO A 240 13.38 38.92 -12.39
CA PRO A 240 13.87 38.80 -13.77
C PRO A 240 13.58 40.09 -14.55
N SER A 241 14.57 40.54 -15.32
CA SER A 241 14.52 41.71 -16.20
C SER A 241 13.46 41.53 -17.29
N GLN A 242 12.53 42.47 -17.41
CA GLN A 242 11.60 42.58 -18.53
C GLN A 242 12.24 43.41 -19.65
N PRO A 243 12.09 43.05 -20.93
CA PRO A 243 12.53 43.87 -22.06
C PRO A 243 11.51 44.98 -22.37
N GLU A 244 12.00 46.19 -22.64
CA GLU A 244 11.21 47.34 -23.08
C GLU A 244 10.56 47.13 -24.46
N PRO A 245 9.35 47.65 -24.71
CA PRO A 245 8.76 47.69 -26.05
C PRO A 245 9.29 48.89 -26.86
N PRO A 246 9.35 48.78 -28.20
CA PRO A 246 9.92 49.81 -29.05
C PRO A 246 9.03 51.07 -29.10
N HIS A 247 9.69 52.22 -28.97
CA HIS A 247 9.12 53.53 -29.25
C HIS A 247 8.62 53.60 -30.70
N ARG A 248 7.43 54.18 -30.88
CA ARG A 248 6.89 54.60 -32.16
C ARG A 248 6.96 56.11 -32.26
#